data_AF-A0A9P5JC45-F1
#
_entry.id   AF-A0A9P5JC45-F1
#
_cell.length_a   1.000
_cell.length_b   1.000
_cell.length_c   1.000
_cell.angle_alpha   90.00
_cell.angle_beta   90.00
_cell.angle_gamma   90.00
#
_symmetry.space_group_name_H-M   'P 1'
#
loop_
_entity.id
_entity.type
_entity.pdbx_description
1 polymer ?
#
loop_
_entity_poly.entity_id
_entity_poly.type
_entity_poly.pdbx_seq_one_letter_code
_entity_poly.pdbx_strand_id
1 'polypeptide(L)'
;MYKTDKERVVTFGFRTHFGGGRSTGFALIYDDEASQRKFEPKHRLVRAGMVKKVDKASRKLRKERKNRGKKARGTSKTKAADAKK
;
A
#
# COMPACT_ATOMS: atom_id res chain seq x y z
N MET A 1 24.60 15.30 3.40
CA MET A 1 25.23 14.23 2.60
C MET A 1 24.78 14.28 1.15
N TYR A 2 23.49 14.15 0.83
CA TYR A 2 23.02 14.03 -0.56
C TYR A 2 22.33 15.26 -1.17
N LYS A 3 22.32 16.42 -0.47
CA LYS A 3 21.71 17.70 -0.94
C LYS A 3 20.31 17.53 -1.57
N THR A 4 19.52 16.59 -1.06
CA THR A 4 18.16 16.31 -1.52
C THR A 4 17.16 16.63 -0.42
N ASP A 5 15.90 16.78 -0.80
CA ASP A 5 14.81 16.99 0.15
C ASP A 5 14.57 15.72 0.97
N LYS A 6 14.24 15.89 2.26
CA LYS A 6 14.05 14.80 3.22
C LYS A 6 12.87 13.91 2.83
N GLU A 7 11.83 14.50 2.25
CA GLU A 7 10.62 13.76 1.85
C GLU A 7 10.87 12.78 0.69
N ARG A 8 11.91 13.04 -0.10
CA ARG A 8 12.30 12.20 -1.25
C ARG A 8 13.18 11.01 -0.87
N VAL A 9 13.59 10.90 0.39
CA VAL A 9 14.43 9.80 0.90
C VAL A 9 13.56 8.78 1.61
N VAL A 10 13.43 7.60 1.02
CA VAL A 10 12.68 6.47 1.61
C VAL A 10 13.65 5.45 2.16
N THR A 11 13.62 5.24 3.47
CA THR A 11 14.49 4.26 4.15
C THR A 11 13.70 3.04 4.61
N PHE A 12 14.27 1.85 4.49
CA PHE A 12 13.59 0.60 4.85
C PHE A 12 14.55 -0.55 5.17
N GLY A 13 13.99 -1.61 5.77
CA GLY A 13 14.71 -2.86 5.98
C GLY A 13 15.83 -2.78 7.01
N PHE A 14 15.73 -1.88 7.99
CA PHE A 14 16.74 -1.77 9.04
C PHE A 14 16.78 -3.02 9.91
N ARG A 15 18.01 -3.51 10.17
CA ARG A 15 18.32 -4.58 11.12
C ARG A 15 19.46 -4.12 12.02
N THR A 16 19.23 -4.21 13.32
CA THR A 16 20.24 -3.95 14.36
C THR A 16 21.11 -5.19 14.55
N HIS A 17 22.43 -5.02 14.64
CA HIS A 17 23.32 -6.11 15.03
C HIS A 17 23.10 -6.49 16.50
N PHE A 18 23.33 -7.76 16.83
CA PHE A 18 23.31 -8.23 18.21
C PHE A 18 24.38 -7.50 19.03
N GLY A 19 24.03 -7.06 20.24
CA GLY A 19 24.88 -6.20 21.06
C GLY A 19 24.80 -4.70 20.75
N GLY A 20 24.08 -4.28 19.69
CA GLY A 20 23.88 -2.87 19.36
C GLY A 20 25.08 -2.21 18.67
N GLY A 21 25.12 -0.87 18.64
CA GLY A 21 26.24 -0.08 18.07
C GLY A 21 26.28 -0.01 16.53
N ARG A 22 25.67 -0.96 15.82
CA ARG A 22 25.56 -0.95 14.35
C ARG A 22 24.19 -1.40 13.87
N SER A 23 23.64 -0.69 12.90
CA SER A 23 22.45 -1.09 12.15
C SER A 23 22.73 -1.03 10.65
N THR A 24 22.20 -1.98 9.91
CA THR A 24 22.25 -2.01 8.44
C THR A 24 20.85 -1.85 7.88
N GLY A 25 20.72 -1.21 6.72
CA GLY A 25 19.43 -0.96 6.08
C GLY A 25 19.63 -0.45 4.65
N PHE A 26 18.51 -0.17 3.97
CA PHE A 26 18.50 0.31 2.59
C PHE A 26 17.79 1.65 2.50
N ALA A 27 18.12 2.41 1.46
CA ALA A 27 17.46 3.66 1.14
C ALA A 27 17.28 3.81 -0.37
N LEU A 28 16.18 4.44 -0.77
CA LEU A 28 15.92 4.91 -2.13
C LEU A 28 15.77 6.43 -2.07
N ILE A 29 16.45 7.11 -2.99
CA ILE A 29 16.38 8.56 -3.15
C ILE A 29 15.76 8.81 -4.52
N TYR A 30 14.62 9.50 -4.53
CA TYR A 30 13.92 9.87 -5.76
C TYR A 30 14.27 11.29 -6.18
N ASP A 31 14.29 11.53 -7.50
CA ASP A 31 14.51 12.87 -8.05
C ASP A 31 13.24 13.74 -7.89
N ASP A 32 12.07 13.13 -8.11
CA ASP A 32 10.76 13.79 -8.09
C ASP A 32 9.71 13.04 -7.25
N GLU A 33 8.71 13.77 -6.75
CA GLU A 33 7.65 13.19 -5.92
C GLU A 33 6.69 12.30 -6.73
N ALA A 34 6.51 12.58 -8.02
CA ALA A 34 5.62 11.81 -8.88
C ALA A 34 6.15 10.39 -9.12
N SER A 35 7.46 10.25 -9.35
CA SER A 35 8.12 8.94 -9.46
C SER A 35 8.06 8.18 -8.14
N GLN A 36 8.31 8.84 -7.01
CA GLN A 36 8.17 8.24 -5.68
C GLN A 36 6.76 7.67 -5.46
N ARG A 37 5.71 8.44 -5.74
CA ARG A 37 4.32 7.98 -5.60
C ARG A 37 3.95 6.85 -6.56
N LYS A 38 4.57 6.81 -7.74
CA LYS A 38 4.29 5.80 -8.79
C LYS A 38 4.96 4.45 -8.50
N PHE A 39 6.22 4.47 -8.10
CA PHE A 39 7.05 3.27 -7.99
C PHE A 39 7.07 2.69 -6.57
N GLU A 40 6.89 3.52 -5.53
CA GLU A 40 6.99 3.03 -4.17
C GLU A 40 5.76 2.19 -3.77
N PRO A 41 5.95 1.07 -3.05
CA PRO A 41 4.83 0.30 -2.54
C PRO A 41 3.91 1.13 -1.65
N LYS A 42 2.59 1.05 -1.90
CA LYS A 42 1.57 1.84 -1.17
C LYS A 42 1.67 1.78 0.35
N HIS A 43 2.07 0.64 0.92
CA HIS A 43 2.19 0.50 2.37
C HIS A 43 3.29 1.39 2.96
N ARG A 44 4.36 1.68 2.20
CA ARG A 44 5.43 2.58 2.62
C ARG A 44 5.04 4.05 2.43
N LEU A 45 4.33 4.37 1.34
CA LEU A 45 3.73 5.70 1.15
C LEU A 45 2.78 6.09 2.30
N VAL A 46 2.01 5.12 2.82
CA VAL A 46 1.15 5.33 4.00
C VAL A 46 1.99 5.58 5.26
N ARG A 47 3.10 4.84 5.47
CA ARG A 47 4.00 5.06 6.61
C ARG A 47 4.69 6.42 6.56
N ALA A 48 5.01 6.90 5.36
CA ALA A 48 5.58 8.22 5.11
C ALA A 48 4.53 9.35 5.18
N GLY A 49 3.24 9.04 5.37
CA GLY A 49 2.17 10.04 5.45
C GLY A 49 1.71 10.64 4.11
N MET A 50 2.30 10.23 2.98
CA MET A 50 2.01 10.80 1.65
C MET A 50 0.65 10.35 1.08
N VAL A 51 0.14 9.20 1.53
CA VAL A 51 -1.11 8.61 1.04
C VAL A 51 -1.93 8.10 2.22
N LYS A 52 -3.24 8.37 2.20
CA LYS A 52 -4.16 7.81 3.20
C LYS A 52 -4.29 6.30 3.05
N LYS A 53 -4.42 5.61 4.19
CA LYS A 53 -4.67 4.17 4.21
C LYS A 53 -5.94 3.87 3.41
N VAL A 54 -5.84 2.91 2.48
CA VAL A 54 -7.00 2.47 1.71
C VAL A 54 -7.76 1.44 2.52
N ASP A 55 -8.93 1.81 3.01
CA ASP A 55 -9.82 0.90 3.74
C ASP A 55 -10.54 -0.03 2.78
N LYS A 56 -9.95 -1.21 2.59
CA LYS A 56 -10.55 -2.30 1.82
C LYS A 56 -11.30 -3.24 2.75
N ALA A 57 -12.48 -3.68 2.30
CA ALA A 57 -13.22 -4.74 2.97
C ALA A 57 -12.30 -5.96 3.17
N SER A 58 -12.44 -6.59 4.34
CA SER A 58 -11.62 -7.74 4.73
C SER A 58 -11.69 -8.89 3.72
N ARG A 59 -10.66 -9.75 3.72
CA ARG A 59 -10.58 -10.90 2.81
C ARG A 59 -11.82 -11.80 2.91
N LYS A 60 -12.34 -12.00 4.13
CA LYS A 60 -13.56 -12.77 4.41
C LYS A 60 -14.78 -12.16 3.71
N LEU A 61 -15.05 -10.88 3.95
CA LEU A 61 -16.19 -10.18 3.35
C LEU A 61 -16.12 -10.18 1.81
N ARG A 62 -14.93 -10.04 1.23
CA ARG A 62 -14.74 -10.13 -0.23
C ARG A 62 -15.06 -11.52 -0.78
N LYS A 63 -14.66 -12.59 -0.07
CA LYS A 63 -14.94 -13.98 -0.45
C LYS A 63 -16.43 -14.31 -0.34
N GLU A 64 -17.09 -13.86 0.73
CA GLU A 64 -18.53 -14.05 0.92
C GLU A 64 -19.35 -13.31 -0.15
N ARG A 65 -19.00 -12.06 -0.48
CA ARG A 65 -19.63 -11.33 -1.59
C ARG A 65 -19.44 -12.05 -2.92
N LYS A 66 -18.23 -12.56 -3.21
CA LYS A 66 -17.96 -13.36 -4.40
C LYS A 66 -18.86 -14.61 -4.46
N ASN A 67 -18.97 -15.34 -3.34
CA ASN A 67 -19.78 -16.56 -3.29
C ASN A 67 -21.28 -16.28 -3.44
N ARG A 68 -21.79 -15.17 -2.86
CA ARG A 68 -23.17 -14.70 -3.11
C ARG A 68 -23.39 -14.31 -4.56
N GLY A 69 -22.48 -13.53 -5.14
CA GLY A 69 -22.55 -13.12 -6.55
C GLY A 69 -22.46 -14.27 -7.56
N LYS A 70 -21.87 -15.41 -7.18
CA LYS A 70 -21.89 -16.64 -8.00
C LYS A 70 -23.27 -17.31 -8.06
N LYS A 71 -24.16 -17.06 -7.09
CA LYS A 71 -25.51 -17.64 -7.06
C LYS A 71 -26.48 -16.92 -8.01
N ALA A 72 -26.20 -15.67 -8.38
CA ALA A 72 -26.98 -14.87 -9.32
C ALA A 72 -26.51 -15.05 -10.77
N ARG A 73 -27.43 -15.03 -11.74
CA ARG A 73 -27.17 -15.16 -13.19
C ARG A 73 -27.88 -14.07 -14.00
N GLY A 74 -27.36 -13.75 -15.19
CA GLY A 74 -27.95 -12.74 -16.08
C GLY A 74 -28.06 -11.36 -15.42
N THR A 75 -29.15 -10.64 -15.70
CA THR A 75 -29.42 -9.28 -15.20
C THR A 75 -29.53 -9.18 -13.67
N SER A 76 -29.82 -10.28 -12.97
CA SER A 76 -29.82 -10.30 -11.49
C SER A 76 -28.43 -10.09 -10.90
N LYS A 77 -27.37 -10.46 -11.63
CA LYS A 77 -25.97 -10.34 -11.19
C LYS A 77 -25.45 -8.91 -11.31
N THR A 78 -25.85 -8.18 -12.35
CA THR A 78 -25.52 -6.75 -12.52
C THR A 78 -26.26 -5.91 -11.48
N LYS A 79 -27.56 -6.15 -11.28
CA LYS A 79 -28.36 -5.49 -10.23
C LYS A 79 -27.81 -5.73 -8.81
N ALA A 80 -27.31 -6.92 -8.51
CA ALA A 80 -26.68 -7.22 -7.22
C ALA A 80 -25.28 -6.61 -7.03
N ALA A 81 -24.59 -6.26 -8.12
CA ALA A 81 -23.31 -5.55 -8.09
C ALA A 81 -23.49 -4.03 -7.96
N ASP A 82 -24.59 -3.49 -8.48
CA ASP A 82 -25.00 -2.08 -8.43
C ASP A 82 -25.64 -1.65 -7.12
N ALA A 83 -25.81 -2.55 -6.15
CA ALA A 83 -26.15 -2.16 -4.78
C ALA A 83 -25.00 -1.32 -4.21
N LYS A 84 -25.12 0.00 -4.43
CA LYS A 84 -24.13 1.05 -4.19
C LYS A 84 -23.37 0.81 -2.89
N LYS A 85 -22.05 0.87 -3.03
CA LYS A 85 -21.11 0.98 -1.93
C LYS A 85 -20.86 2.44 -1.63
#